data_AF-A0A844ZSG3-F1
#
_entry.id   AF-A0A844ZSG3-F1
#
_cell.length_a   1.000
_cell.length_b   1.000
_cell.length_c   1.000
_cell.angle_alpha   90.00
_cell.angle_beta   90.00
_cell.angle_gamma   90.00
#
_symmetry.space_group_name_H-M   'P 1'
#
loop_
_entity.id
_entity.type
_entity.pdbx_description
1 polymer ?
#
loop_
_entity_poly.entity_id
_entity_poly.type
_entity_poly.pdbx_seq_one_letter_code
_entity_poly.pdbx_strand_id
1 'polypeptide(L)'
;MFAAIGYNLKRLFDVKGRDGRRTFLLYALAVVLLNILVMLAVIFPAMAAVFTEVSSAAKSGPEAIEAAALDAMIQRGVPGTMVRTSLALGLLNIILLSAAFVRRSHDSGLPGLILVVPLAIHLVWMFFAFRQVDGLSSSMRAAADIKQAGGGAGLQTAMIAQDAIGWVAVLTVLAIGMIKSQPSPNQYGDVPAPL
;
A
#
# COMPACT_ATOMS: atom_id res chain seq x y z
N MET A 1 7.46 -21.68 1.99
CA MET A 1 7.15 -20.26 2.31
C MET A 1 8.26 -19.63 3.15
N PHE A 2 8.54 -20.12 4.37
CA PHE A 2 9.58 -19.56 5.25
C PHE A 2 10.99 -19.53 4.63
N ALA A 3 11.36 -20.55 3.85
CA ALA A 3 12.62 -20.56 3.12
C ALA A 3 12.75 -19.37 2.14
N ALA A 4 11.70 -19.08 1.37
CA ALA A 4 11.66 -17.94 0.45
C ALA A 4 11.73 -16.59 1.19
N ILE A 5 11.08 -16.49 2.37
CA ILE A 5 11.13 -15.29 3.21
C ILE A 5 12.56 -15.06 3.73
N GLY A 6 13.14 -16.07 4.39
CA GLY A 6 14.48 -15.98 4.94
C GLY A 6 15.54 -15.73 3.85
N TYR A 7 15.39 -16.34 2.68
CA TYR A 7 16.25 -16.10 1.53
C TYR A 7 16.21 -14.64 1.06
N ASN A 8 15.02 -14.06 0.86
CA ASN A 8 14.90 -12.67 0.39
C ASN A 8 15.34 -11.66 1.45
N LEU A 9 15.05 -11.90 2.73
CA LEU A 9 15.49 -11.03 3.83
C LEU A 9 17.01 -10.98 3.98
N LYS A 10 17.73 -12.07 3.70
CA LYS A 10 19.20 -12.08 3.67
C LYS A 10 19.78 -11.36 2.44
N ARG A 11 18.97 -11.15 1.40
CA ARG A 11 19.36 -10.55 0.11
C ARG A 11 18.61 -9.24 -0.17
N LEU A 12 18.26 -8.47 0.88
CA LEU A 12 17.47 -7.24 0.74
C LEU A 12 18.11 -6.20 -0.19
N PHE A 13 19.44 -6.10 -0.18
CA PHE A 13 20.18 -5.13 -1.01
C PHE A 13 20.97 -5.78 -2.14
N ASP A 14 20.84 -7.10 -2.31
CA ASP A 14 21.55 -7.85 -3.33
C ASP A 14 20.69 -8.03 -4.59
N VAL A 15 20.82 -7.13 -5.53
CA VAL A 15 20.07 -7.15 -6.79
C VAL A 15 20.56 -8.18 -7.81
N LYS A 16 21.68 -8.88 -7.52
CA LYS A 16 22.30 -9.80 -8.48
C LYS A 16 21.60 -11.16 -8.48
N GLY A 17 21.60 -11.81 -9.65
CA GLY A 17 21.01 -13.13 -9.81
C GLY A 17 19.54 -13.08 -10.22
N ARG A 18 18.89 -14.24 -10.06
CA ARG A 18 17.54 -14.51 -10.55
C ARG A 18 16.70 -15.15 -9.46
N ASP A 19 15.44 -14.71 -9.34
CA ASP A 19 14.46 -15.32 -8.46
C ASP A 19 13.33 -15.95 -9.27
N GLY A 20 13.13 -17.25 -9.06
CA GLY A 20 12.04 -17.98 -9.68
C GLY A 20 10.68 -17.48 -9.21
N ARG A 21 9.65 -17.68 -10.06
CA ARG A 21 8.27 -17.22 -9.82
C ARG A 21 7.74 -17.57 -8.43
N ARG A 22 7.90 -18.82 -8.00
CA ARG A 22 7.37 -19.29 -6.70
C ARG A 22 8.02 -18.58 -5.53
N THR A 23 9.36 -18.45 -5.55
CA THR A 23 10.13 -17.75 -4.52
C THR A 23 9.69 -16.30 -4.38
N PHE A 24 9.57 -15.60 -5.52
CA PHE A 24 9.12 -14.22 -5.56
C PHE A 24 7.68 -14.06 -5.02
N LEU A 25 6.72 -14.84 -5.53
CA LEU A 25 5.31 -14.70 -5.15
C LEU A 25 5.06 -15.02 -3.67
N LEU A 26 5.73 -16.03 -3.12
CA LEU A 26 5.61 -16.37 -1.69
C LEU A 26 6.17 -15.27 -0.79
N TYR A 27 7.27 -14.63 -1.22
CA TYR A 27 7.83 -13.51 -0.48
C TYR A 27 6.96 -12.25 -0.60
N ALA A 28 6.48 -11.92 -1.80
CA ALA A 28 5.55 -10.81 -2.01
C ALA A 28 4.26 -10.99 -1.20
N LEU A 29 3.71 -12.21 -1.16
CA LEU A 29 2.56 -12.54 -0.31
C LEU A 29 2.86 -12.31 1.17
N ALA A 30 4.04 -12.70 1.66
CA ALA A 30 4.43 -12.46 3.04
C ALA A 30 4.49 -10.94 3.37
N VAL A 31 4.99 -10.13 2.44
CA VAL A 31 4.99 -8.66 2.58
C VAL A 31 3.57 -8.10 2.59
N VAL A 32 2.67 -8.61 1.74
CA VAL A 32 1.25 -8.20 1.76
C VAL A 32 0.59 -8.55 3.10
N LEU A 33 0.82 -9.75 3.62
CA LEU A 33 0.29 -10.15 4.93
C LEU A 33 0.85 -9.28 6.06
N LEU A 34 2.14 -8.93 6.02
CA LEU A 34 2.74 -8.00 6.97
C LEU A 34 2.04 -6.63 6.93
N ASN A 35 1.77 -6.10 5.72
CA ASN A 35 1.07 -4.83 5.57
C ASN A 35 -0.34 -4.87 6.16
N ILE A 36 -1.08 -5.97 5.93
CA ILE A 36 -2.41 -6.17 6.52
C ILE A 36 -2.31 -6.17 8.05
N LEU A 37 -1.37 -6.92 8.62
CA LEU A 37 -1.19 -6.98 10.08
C LEU A 37 -0.87 -5.61 10.69
N VAL A 38 0.01 -4.83 10.05
CA VAL A 38 0.34 -3.48 10.51
C VAL A 38 -0.87 -2.55 10.40
N MET A 39 -1.61 -2.59 9.30
CA MET A 39 -2.80 -1.77 9.13
C MET A 39 -3.90 -2.13 10.14
N LEU A 40 -4.12 -3.41 10.42
CA LEU A 40 -5.03 -3.85 11.47
C LEU A 40 -4.60 -3.35 12.85
N ALA A 41 -3.31 -3.45 13.16
CA ALA A 41 -2.76 -2.95 14.43
C ALA A 41 -2.94 -1.43 14.61
N VAL A 42 -2.99 -0.66 13.53
CA VAL A 42 -3.25 0.79 13.56
C VAL A 42 -4.74 1.12 13.58
N ILE A 43 -5.56 0.44 12.77
CA ILE A 43 -6.99 0.73 12.62
C ILE A 43 -7.77 0.30 13.87
N PHE A 44 -7.50 -0.87 14.44
CA PHE A 44 -8.32 -1.38 15.55
C PHE A 44 -8.35 -0.45 16.77
N PRO A 45 -7.20 0.04 17.29
CA PRO A 45 -7.22 0.98 18.41
C PRO A 45 -7.91 2.29 18.05
N ALA A 46 -7.69 2.80 16.83
CA ALA A 46 -8.32 4.03 16.36
C ALA A 46 -9.85 3.90 16.29
N MET A 47 -10.36 2.76 15.83
CA MET A 47 -11.81 2.53 15.71
C MET A 47 -12.46 2.28 17.06
N ALA A 48 -11.84 1.52 17.96
CA ALA A 48 -12.36 1.30 19.32
C ALA A 48 -12.57 2.62 20.08
N ALA A 49 -11.64 3.55 19.89
CA ALA A 49 -11.71 4.91 20.39
C ALA A 49 -12.92 5.70 19.84
N VAL A 50 -13.12 5.68 18.52
CA VAL A 50 -14.25 6.34 17.86
C VAL A 50 -15.59 5.75 18.31
N PHE A 51 -15.71 4.42 18.40
CA PHE A 51 -16.95 3.76 18.83
C PHE A 51 -17.38 4.18 20.23
N THR A 52 -16.42 4.41 21.14
CA THR A 52 -16.71 4.85 22.51
C THR A 52 -17.38 6.23 22.50
N GLU A 53 -16.88 7.17 21.70
CA GLU A 53 -17.45 8.52 21.58
C GLU A 53 -18.81 8.51 20.88
N VAL A 54 -18.93 7.76 19.78
CA VAL A 54 -20.15 7.69 18.97
C VAL A 54 -21.31 7.02 19.71
N SER A 55 -21.03 6.08 20.62
CA SER A 55 -22.05 5.42 21.44
C SER A 55 -22.90 6.40 22.26
N SER A 56 -22.35 7.56 22.61
CA SER A 56 -23.06 8.63 23.32
C SER A 56 -24.05 9.39 22.42
N ALA A 57 -23.76 9.48 21.11
CA ALA A 57 -24.59 10.15 20.10
C ALA A 57 -25.66 9.24 19.49
N ALA A 58 -25.64 7.93 19.79
CA ALA A 58 -26.52 6.93 19.20
C ALA A 58 -28.03 7.19 19.41
N LYS A 59 -28.39 8.00 20.40
CA LYS A 59 -29.79 8.35 20.71
C LYS A 59 -30.40 9.36 19.73
N SER A 60 -29.59 10.00 18.89
CA SER A 60 -29.99 11.14 18.05
C SER A 60 -30.28 10.78 16.58
N GLY A 61 -30.22 9.49 16.22
CA GLY A 61 -30.49 9.00 14.86
C GLY A 61 -29.23 8.80 13.99
N PRO A 62 -29.36 8.16 12.81
CA PRO A 62 -28.22 7.70 12.00
C PRO A 62 -27.31 8.82 11.49
N GLU A 63 -27.87 9.97 11.12
CA GLU A 63 -27.10 11.12 10.60
C GLU A 63 -26.22 11.75 11.68
N ALA A 64 -26.73 11.83 12.92
CA ALA A 64 -25.98 12.31 14.07
C ALA A 64 -24.82 11.37 14.44
N ILE A 65 -25.02 10.05 14.25
CA ILE A 65 -23.98 9.03 14.44
C ILE A 65 -22.85 9.19 13.42
N GLU A 66 -23.18 9.40 12.13
CA GLU A 66 -22.18 9.59 11.08
C GLU A 66 -21.37 10.88 11.32
N ALA A 67 -22.04 11.98 11.66
CA ALA A 67 -21.38 13.25 11.98
C ALA A 67 -20.47 13.13 13.21
N ALA A 68 -20.93 12.49 14.28
CA ALA A 68 -20.14 12.26 15.49
C ALA A 68 -18.92 11.36 15.22
N ALA A 69 -19.09 10.32 14.39
CA ALA A 69 -17.99 9.43 14.02
C ALA A 69 -16.91 10.17 13.22
N LEU A 70 -17.32 11.00 12.27
CA LEU A 70 -16.40 11.78 11.46
C LEU A 70 -15.62 12.79 12.31
N ASP A 71 -16.30 13.53 13.19
CA ASP A 71 -15.61 14.49 14.05
C ASP A 71 -14.66 13.79 15.03
N ALA A 72 -15.08 12.68 15.65
CA ALA A 72 -14.23 11.83 16.49
C ALA A 72 -12.96 11.36 15.75
N MET A 73 -13.09 10.89 14.51
CA MET A 73 -11.96 10.50 13.66
C MET A 73 -11.00 11.66 13.42
N ILE A 74 -11.53 12.85 13.12
CA ILE A 74 -10.74 14.04 12.80
C ILE A 74 -10.02 14.56 14.05
N GLN A 75 -10.72 14.68 15.17
CA GLN A 75 -10.15 15.13 16.45
C GLN A 75 -9.01 14.22 16.92
N ARG A 76 -9.17 12.91 16.73
CA ARG A 76 -8.14 11.92 17.06
C ARG A 76 -7.03 11.81 16.02
N GLY A 77 -7.10 12.56 14.92
CA GLY A 77 -6.11 12.54 13.85
C GLY A 77 -5.99 11.18 13.15
N VAL A 78 -7.06 10.39 13.13
CA VAL A 78 -7.10 9.07 12.48
C VAL A 78 -6.69 9.17 11.00
N PRO A 79 -7.23 10.11 10.20
CA PRO A 79 -6.85 10.24 8.79
C PRO A 79 -5.35 10.50 8.60
N GLY A 80 -4.77 11.42 9.40
CA GLY A 80 -3.34 11.72 9.35
C GLY A 80 -2.48 10.51 9.74
N THR A 81 -2.89 9.78 10.77
CA THR A 81 -2.23 8.53 11.20
C THR A 81 -2.27 7.46 10.10
N MET A 82 -3.41 7.30 9.43
CA MET A 82 -3.55 6.36 8.32
C MET A 82 -2.63 6.72 7.15
N VAL A 83 -2.58 8.00 6.74
CA VAL A 83 -1.69 8.43 5.64
C VAL A 83 -0.22 8.23 6.02
N ARG A 84 0.20 8.63 7.23
CA ARG A 84 1.58 8.44 7.70
C ARG A 84 1.96 6.96 7.76
N THR A 85 1.07 6.11 8.24
CA THR A 85 1.27 4.65 8.28
C THR A 85 1.42 4.09 6.87
N SER A 86 0.53 4.49 5.94
CA SER A 86 0.62 4.08 4.53
C SER A 86 1.92 4.52 3.87
N LEU A 87 2.42 5.74 4.17
CA LEU A 87 3.72 6.20 3.69
C LEU A 87 4.88 5.38 4.25
N ALA A 88 4.86 5.09 5.55
CA ALA A 88 5.86 4.25 6.20
C ALA A 88 5.88 2.82 5.62
N LEU A 89 4.70 2.23 5.39
CA LEU A 89 4.56 0.94 4.72
C LEU A 89 5.03 0.99 3.27
N GLY A 90 4.76 2.09 2.55
CA GLY A 90 5.28 2.31 1.19
C GLY A 90 6.81 2.26 1.16
N LEU A 91 7.48 2.99 2.05
CA LEU A 91 8.94 2.97 2.18
C LEU A 91 9.45 1.57 2.55
N LEU A 92 8.80 0.93 3.52
CA LEU A 92 9.15 -0.43 3.93
C LEU A 92 9.03 -1.42 2.77
N ASN A 93 7.93 -1.35 2.00
CA ASN A 93 7.72 -2.20 0.83
C ASN A 93 8.77 -1.96 -0.26
N ILE A 94 9.18 -0.71 -0.48
CA ILE A 94 10.28 -0.40 -1.40
C ILE A 94 11.53 -1.14 -0.95
N ILE A 95 11.90 -1.06 0.33
CA ILE A 95 13.09 -1.73 0.87
C ILE A 95 12.97 -3.25 0.74
N LEU A 96 11.82 -3.81 1.14
CA LEU A 96 11.62 -5.26 1.14
C LEU A 96 11.57 -5.85 -0.27
N LEU A 97 10.92 -5.19 -1.22
CA LEU A 97 10.60 -5.78 -2.51
C LEU A 97 11.55 -5.38 -3.64
N SER A 98 12.30 -4.26 -3.55
CA SER A 98 13.08 -3.75 -4.69
C SER A 98 14.07 -4.78 -5.25
N ALA A 99 14.90 -5.38 -4.41
CA ALA A 99 15.87 -6.37 -4.89
C ALA A 99 15.19 -7.66 -5.40
N ALA A 100 14.10 -8.09 -4.75
CA ALA A 100 13.32 -9.26 -5.20
C ALA A 100 12.67 -9.01 -6.56
N PHE A 101 12.13 -7.81 -6.81
CA PHE A 101 11.60 -7.42 -8.11
C PHE A 101 12.67 -7.39 -9.19
N VAL A 102 13.86 -6.85 -8.90
CA VAL A 102 14.97 -6.83 -9.85
C VAL A 102 15.40 -8.25 -10.23
N ARG A 103 15.62 -9.13 -9.24
CA ARG A 103 15.95 -10.54 -9.48
C ARG A 103 14.83 -11.28 -10.21
N ARG A 104 13.57 -10.92 -9.97
CA ARG A 104 12.42 -11.47 -10.71
C ARG A 104 12.38 -11.00 -12.17
N SER A 105 12.67 -9.73 -12.41
CA SER A 105 12.79 -9.14 -13.75
C SER A 105 13.91 -9.82 -14.56
N HIS A 106 15.07 -10.03 -13.92
CA HIS A 106 16.19 -10.76 -14.48
C HIS A 106 15.84 -12.20 -14.85
N ASP A 107 15.01 -12.88 -14.06
CA ASP A 107 14.55 -14.24 -14.38
C ASP A 107 13.70 -14.30 -15.65
N SER A 108 13.06 -13.18 -16.02
CA SER A 108 12.34 -13.01 -17.29
C SER A 108 13.21 -12.44 -18.42
N GLY A 109 14.52 -12.26 -18.20
CA GLY A 109 15.44 -11.69 -19.17
C GLY A 109 15.34 -10.17 -19.33
N LEU A 110 14.53 -9.50 -18.51
CA LEU A 110 14.31 -8.06 -18.56
C LEU A 110 15.36 -7.33 -17.71
N PRO A 111 15.77 -6.11 -18.09
CA PRO A 111 16.63 -5.29 -17.24
C PRO A 111 15.88 -4.85 -15.98
N GLY A 112 16.52 -4.93 -14.82
CA GLY A 112 15.96 -4.42 -13.56
C GLY A 112 15.60 -2.93 -13.60
N LEU A 113 16.22 -2.16 -14.50
CA LEU A 113 15.98 -0.73 -14.68
C LEU A 113 14.53 -0.40 -15.09
N ILE A 114 13.80 -1.35 -15.70
CA ILE A 114 12.38 -1.14 -16.06
C ILE A 114 11.51 -0.81 -14.83
N LEU A 115 11.97 -1.20 -13.64
CA LEU A 115 11.30 -0.99 -12.36
C LEU A 115 11.48 0.44 -11.81
N VAL A 116 12.39 1.23 -12.39
CA VAL A 116 12.57 2.64 -12.00
C VAL A 116 11.31 3.45 -12.31
N VAL A 117 10.62 3.14 -13.41
CA VAL A 117 9.39 3.86 -13.80
C VAL A 117 8.29 3.71 -12.75
N PRO A 118 7.82 2.49 -12.37
CA PRO A 118 6.81 2.35 -11.33
C PRO A 118 7.29 2.86 -9.97
N LEU A 119 8.59 2.73 -9.64
CA LEU A 119 9.15 3.28 -8.41
C LEU A 119 9.06 4.81 -8.37
N ALA A 120 9.44 5.49 -9.45
CA ALA A 120 9.38 6.95 -9.55
C ALA A 120 7.94 7.47 -9.42
N ILE A 121 6.99 6.82 -10.11
CA ILE A 121 5.56 7.15 -9.99
C ILE A 121 5.10 7.00 -8.54
N HIS A 122 5.49 5.91 -7.87
CA HIS A 122 5.13 5.70 -6.48
C HIS A 122 5.72 6.76 -5.54
N LEU A 123 6.99 7.13 -5.72
CA LEU A 123 7.64 8.18 -4.92
C LEU A 123 7.00 9.55 -5.12
N VAL A 124 6.60 9.90 -6.35
CA VAL A 124 5.86 11.13 -6.65
C VAL A 124 4.51 11.13 -5.91
N TRP A 125 3.78 10.02 -5.96
CA TRP A 125 2.53 9.89 -5.20
C TRP A 125 2.77 10.04 -3.68
N MET A 126 3.79 9.40 -3.13
CA MET A 126 4.14 9.51 -1.72
C MET A 126 4.48 10.95 -1.32
N PHE A 127 5.20 11.69 -2.17
CA PHE A 127 5.51 13.09 -1.95
C PHE A 127 4.24 13.95 -1.86
N PHE A 128 3.30 13.78 -2.79
CA PHE A 128 2.02 14.50 -2.76
C PHE A 128 1.15 14.10 -1.56
N ALA A 129 1.12 12.82 -1.21
CA ALA A 129 0.39 12.34 -0.03
C ALA A 129 0.97 12.95 1.26
N PHE A 130 2.30 12.99 1.38
CA PHE A 130 2.99 13.63 2.52
C PHE A 130 2.66 15.12 2.65
N ARG A 131 2.67 15.86 1.53
CA ARG A 131 2.32 17.31 1.51
C ARG A 131 0.87 17.60 1.89
N GLN A 132 -0.03 16.63 1.75
CA GLN A 132 -1.44 16.78 2.07
C GLN A 132 -1.78 16.39 3.52
N VAL A 133 -0.88 15.74 4.26
CA VAL A 133 -1.15 15.22 5.61
C VAL A 133 -1.66 16.32 6.56
N ASP A 134 -1.02 17.49 6.55
CA ASP A 134 -1.34 18.56 7.50
C ASP A 134 -2.68 19.26 7.17
N GLY A 135 -3.10 19.23 5.90
CA GLY A 135 -4.37 19.80 5.44
C GLY A 135 -5.53 18.78 5.42
N LEU A 136 -5.26 17.50 5.68
CA LEU A 136 -6.23 16.43 5.46
C LEU A 136 -7.48 16.60 6.32
N SER A 137 -7.31 16.96 7.60
CA SER A 137 -8.43 17.17 8.52
C SER A 137 -9.34 18.32 8.10
N SER A 138 -8.78 19.42 7.57
CA SER A 138 -9.60 20.55 7.10
C SER A 138 -10.27 20.22 5.79
N SER A 139 -9.60 19.54 4.86
CA SER A 139 -10.19 19.04 3.62
C SER A 139 -11.34 18.05 3.88
N MET A 140 -11.21 17.18 4.88
CA MET A 140 -12.28 16.25 5.25
C MET A 140 -13.49 16.95 5.85
N ARG A 141 -13.30 18.00 6.67
CA ARG A 141 -14.41 18.83 7.17
C ARG A 141 -15.12 19.55 6.03
N ALA A 142 -14.37 20.21 5.16
CA ALA A 142 -14.94 20.89 4.00
C ALA A 142 -15.71 19.91 3.08
N ALA A 143 -15.19 18.71 2.88
CA ALA A 143 -15.89 17.67 2.12
C ALA A 143 -17.19 17.20 2.79
N ALA A 144 -17.21 17.09 4.12
CA ALA A 144 -18.40 16.74 4.88
C ALA A 144 -19.50 17.81 4.76
N ASP A 145 -19.11 19.10 4.84
CA ASP A 145 -20.01 20.23 4.70
C ASP A 145 -20.65 20.25 3.29
N ILE A 146 -19.85 19.98 2.25
CA ILE A 146 -20.33 19.89 0.87
C ILE A 146 -21.31 18.71 0.70
N LYS A 147 -21.00 17.55 1.30
CA LYS A 147 -21.88 16.37 1.28
C LYS A 147 -23.21 16.67 1.96
N GLN A 148 -23.20 17.34 3.11
CA GLN A 148 -24.41 17.77 3.83
C GLN A 148 -25.23 18.80 3.04
N ALA A 149 -24.57 19.66 2.26
CA ALA A 149 -25.22 20.62 1.36
C ALA A 149 -25.76 20.00 0.04
N GLY A 150 -25.70 18.67 -0.12
CA GLY A 150 -26.22 17.95 -1.30
C GLY A 150 -25.23 17.88 -2.49
N GLY A 151 -23.99 18.33 -2.33
CA GLY A 151 -22.95 18.29 -3.37
C GLY A 151 -22.22 16.94 -3.46
N GLY A 152 -22.91 15.85 -3.79
CA GLY A 152 -22.34 14.49 -3.72
C GLY A 152 -21.52 14.02 -4.93
N ALA A 153 -21.89 14.41 -6.15
CA ALA A 153 -21.42 13.74 -7.37
C ALA A 153 -19.92 13.93 -7.66
N GLY A 154 -19.40 15.17 -7.54
CA GLY A 154 -17.99 15.46 -7.83
C GLY A 154 -17.03 14.87 -6.80
N LEU A 155 -17.48 14.76 -5.54
CA LEU A 155 -16.70 14.22 -4.43
C LEU A 155 -16.50 12.71 -4.59
N GLN A 156 -17.54 12.01 -5.06
CA GLN A 156 -17.51 10.57 -5.28
C GLN A 156 -16.59 10.17 -6.44
N THR A 157 -16.57 10.93 -7.54
CA THR A 157 -15.67 10.67 -8.68
C THR A 157 -14.20 10.84 -8.31
N ALA A 158 -13.86 11.85 -7.50
CA ALA A 158 -12.49 12.05 -7.02
C ALA A 158 -12.00 10.89 -6.15
N MET A 159 -12.85 10.33 -5.30
CA MET A 159 -12.52 9.17 -4.46
C MET A 159 -12.23 7.91 -5.29
N ILE A 160 -13.01 7.65 -6.35
CA ILE A 160 -12.81 6.49 -7.24
C ILE A 160 -11.45 6.60 -7.96
N ALA A 161 -11.11 7.79 -8.46
CA ALA A 161 -9.83 8.03 -9.12
C ALA A 161 -8.64 7.84 -8.16
N GLN A 162 -8.79 8.24 -6.89
CA GLN A 162 -7.79 8.03 -5.86
C GLN A 162 -7.60 6.54 -5.52
N ASP A 163 -8.69 5.77 -5.41
CA ASP A 163 -8.64 4.33 -5.15
C ASP A 163 -7.97 3.55 -6.30
N ALA A 164 -8.19 3.98 -7.56
CA ALA A 164 -7.55 3.36 -8.72
C ALA A 164 -6.01 3.44 -8.67
N ILE A 165 -5.45 4.51 -8.10
CA ILE A 165 -3.99 4.67 -7.93
C ILE A 165 -3.46 3.66 -6.90
N GLY A 166 -4.22 3.35 -5.84
CA GLY A 166 -3.85 2.34 -4.86
C GLY A 166 -3.66 0.94 -5.46
N TRP A 167 -4.46 0.60 -6.48
CA TRP A 167 -4.36 -0.69 -7.18
C TRP A 167 -3.10 -0.83 -8.04
N VAL A 168 -2.45 0.27 -8.42
CA VAL A 168 -1.24 0.24 -9.27
C VAL A 168 -0.14 -0.60 -8.62
N ALA A 169 0.03 -0.52 -7.30
CA ALA A 169 1.04 -1.32 -6.59
C ALA A 169 0.78 -2.82 -6.70
N VAL A 170 -0.47 -3.25 -6.48
CA VAL A 170 -0.89 -4.65 -6.57
C VAL A 170 -0.74 -5.16 -8.01
N LEU A 171 -1.21 -4.36 -8.98
CA LEU A 171 -1.10 -4.71 -10.40
C LEU A 171 0.37 -4.82 -10.84
N THR A 172 1.26 -3.98 -10.32
CA THR A 172 2.70 -4.06 -10.60
C THR A 172 3.30 -5.36 -10.06
N VAL A 173 3.00 -5.73 -8.80
CA VAL A 173 3.42 -7.01 -8.20
C VAL A 173 2.93 -8.19 -9.05
N LEU A 174 1.65 -8.19 -9.42
CA LEU A 174 1.05 -9.27 -10.19
C LEU A 174 1.61 -9.35 -11.61
N ALA A 175 1.72 -8.22 -12.31
CA ALA A 175 2.26 -8.17 -13.66
C ALA A 175 3.67 -8.77 -13.70
N ILE A 176 4.58 -8.32 -12.82
CA ILE A 176 5.96 -8.79 -12.76
C ILE A 176 6.04 -10.24 -12.23
N GLY A 177 5.22 -10.58 -11.24
CA GLY A 177 5.12 -11.94 -10.73
C GLY A 177 4.72 -12.94 -11.82
N MET A 178 3.82 -12.57 -12.72
CA MET A 178 3.26 -13.45 -13.75
C MET A 178 4.08 -13.53 -15.05
N ILE A 179 5.08 -12.68 -15.27
CA ILE A 179 5.93 -12.74 -16.49
C ILE A 179 6.52 -14.15 -16.65
N LYS A 180 6.66 -14.66 -17.88
CA LYS A 180 7.27 -15.98 -18.09
C LYS A 180 8.75 -15.93 -17.71
N SER A 181 9.22 -16.97 -17.04
CA SER A 181 10.64 -17.16 -16.73
C SER A 181 11.38 -17.64 -17.97
N GLN A 182 12.64 -17.24 -18.10
CA GLN A 182 13.52 -17.72 -19.16
C GLN A 182 14.10 -19.09 -18.76
N PRO A 183 13.86 -20.17 -19.53
CA PRO A 183 14.23 -21.53 -19.13
C PRO A 183 15.73 -21.83 -19.28
N SER A 184 16.47 -20.96 -19.97
CA SER A 184 17.92 -21.08 -20.16
C SER A 184 18.68 -20.16 -19.19
N PRO A 185 19.99 -20.40 -18.98
CA PRO A 185 20.88 -19.38 -18.43
C PRO A 185 20.78 -18.08 -19.24
N ASN A 186 20.97 -16.95 -18.58
CA ASN A 186 21.02 -15.63 -19.21
C ASN A 186 22.12 -14.78 -18.58
N GLN A 187 22.28 -13.53 -19.03
CA GLN A 187 23.32 -12.61 -18.54
C GLN A 187 23.26 -12.32 -17.02
N TYR A 188 22.16 -12.68 -16.35
CA TYR A 188 21.96 -12.50 -14.92
C TYR A 188 22.21 -13.79 -14.12
N GLY A 189 22.53 -14.91 -14.77
CA GLY A 189 22.94 -16.16 -14.15
C GLY A 189 22.13 -17.38 -14.56
N ASP A 190 22.40 -18.48 -13.87
CA ASP A 190 21.75 -19.78 -14.08
C ASP A 190 20.27 -19.78 -13.72
N VAL A 191 19.57 -20.81 -14.18
CA VAL A 191 18.14 -20.99 -13.89
C VAL A 191 17.94 -21.15 -12.37
N PRO A 192 17.00 -20.41 -11.75
CA PRO A 192 16.77 -20.52 -10.31
C PRO A 192 16.38 -21.93 -9.89
N ALA A 193 17.05 -22.47 -8.89
CA ALA A 193 16.62 -23.71 -8.25
C ALA A 193 15.27 -23.48 -7.53
N PRO A 194 14.34 -24.46 -7.55
CA PRO A 194 13.09 -24.36 -6.82
C PRO A 194 13.35 -24.37 -5.30
N LEU A 195 12.81 -23.38 -4.60
CA LEU A 195 12.75 -23.27 -3.13
C LEU A 195 11.38 -23.68 -2.57
#